data_AF-C7Z879-F1
#
_entry.id   AF-C7Z879-F1
#
_cell.length_a   1.000
_cell.length_b   1.000
_cell.length_c   1.000
_cell.angle_alpha   90.00
_cell.angle_beta   90.00
_cell.angle_gamma   90.00
#
_symmetry.space_group_name_H-M   'P 1'
#
loop_
_entity.id
_entity.type
_entity.pdbx_description
1 polymer ?
#
loop_
_entity_poly.entity_id
_entity_poly.type
_entity_poly.pdbx_seq_one_letter_code
_entity_poly.pdbx_strand_id
1 'polypeptide(L)'
;MGNLQSENTLVPQISPETASNGIPQRLSMTFEKRLTLQTHLLLSDSNSGFTFAAHAPHSGYHHDIIFYEGPDASSPILATAKSVGKWKKDYRICLPSFPGETLDTREELLRCCTANSKRETYWFGMQVGEGQPVERFEWRQTRGSEVTSMGANSGWKLVRLAVGSPDLAKDNSIQGSTSDGEIVAIWARDDSWSPYKIGEICFMESKVTGEFRRLWELMVVVSFGTLITASSRSLYTCYWLTEVTGWSNTDTQAIAQEQKVACVMYRTTQASQMPILAFELGVTSNTLNPEAQSDQPSPIIVAIDFEQTNNLKNGFLESQDSQLGIATFDTKMLTQPREDGQDLITTENYITGSESYIEKASNRFVFGESTTIRPAELVHRIDRTLPKDRPVILVGHAVENELDVCHALGYALAHPNIDVIDTLLVANEVFQPWRCSLGALLHRLRCPVARLHSAGNDANFTLRAALILAVYTYPDQDHPVVGRLRQIALSHSTNSPGELFGPAKKTSRKKLKEKAKKCQSKPLSLAKQNKIRERRAAWRIEAEKLRLY
;
A
#
# COMPACT_ATOMS: atom_id res chain seq x y z
N MET A 1 49.51 -3.99 2.38
CA MET A 1 48.85 -2.84 1.73
C MET A 1 47.36 -2.94 2.07
N GLY A 2 46.88 -2.08 2.95
CA GLY A 2 45.49 -2.08 3.39
C GLY A 2 44.63 -1.25 2.44
N ASN A 3 43.54 -1.84 1.95
CA ASN A 3 42.42 -1.11 1.37
C ASN A 3 41.27 -1.15 2.39
N LEU A 4 41.31 -0.20 3.32
CA LEU A 4 40.11 0.26 4.01
C LEU A 4 39.31 1.06 2.97
N GLN A 5 38.30 0.44 2.37
CA GLN A 5 37.23 1.22 1.76
C GLN A 5 36.55 1.95 2.92
N SER A 6 36.69 3.27 2.97
CA SER A 6 36.01 4.12 3.93
C SER A 6 34.51 3.89 3.79
N GLU A 7 33.85 3.45 4.87
CA GLU A 7 32.41 3.63 5.01
C GLU A 7 32.16 5.14 4.90
N ASN A 8 31.67 5.60 3.74
CA ASN A 8 31.20 6.97 3.54
C ASN A 8 30.05 7.20 4.52
N THR A 9 30.40 7.70 5.69
CA THR A 9 29.43 8.01 6.73
C THR A 9 28.62 9.19 6.21
N LEU A 10 27.32 9.00 6.01
CA LEU A 10 26.37 10.05 5.60
C LEU A 10 26.24 11.07 6.75
N VAL A 11 27.21 11.97 6.89
CA VAL A 11 27.24 12.99 7.94
C VAL A 11 26.52 14.24 7.42
N PRO A 12 25.43 14.67 8.05
CA PRO A 12 24.76 15.93 7.70
C PRO A 12 25.68 17.14 7.89
N GLN A 13 25.65 18.07 6.95
CA GLN A 13 26.37 19.33 6.94
C GLN A 13 25.42 20.45 6.53
N ILE A 14 25.70 21.68 6.97
CA ILE A 14 24.97 22.88 6.56
C ILE A 14 25.96 23.93 6.07
N SER A 15 25.67 24.54 4.92
CA SER A 15 26.51 25.62 4.41
C SER A 15 26.46 26.84 5.33
N PRO A 16 27.52 27.68 5.36
CA PRO A 16 27.51 28.93 6.10
C PRO A 16 26.35 29.85 5.69
N GLU A 17 25.96 29.80 4.42
CA GLU A 17 24.90 30.64 3.85
C GLU A 17 23.51 30.22 4.36
N THR A 18 23.17 28.93 4.33
CA THR A 18 21.91 28.45 4.92
C THR A 18 21.95 28.53 6.44
N ALA A 19 23.12 28.40 7.08
CA ALA A 19 23.26 28.63 8.51
C ALA A 19 22.96 30.08 8.91
N SER A 20 23.39 31.07 8.11
CA SER A 20 23.13 32.49 8.38
C SER A 20 21.70 32.91 7.99
N ASN A 21 21.28 32.54 6.77
CA ASN A 21 20.02 33.02 6.18
C ASN A 21 18.81 32.22 6.69
N GLY A 22 19.05 30.98 7.13
CA GLY A 22 18.03 30.05 7.59
C GLY A 22 17.13 29.52 6.50
N ILE A 23 16.04 28.90 6.91
CA ILE A 23 15.06 28.34 5.98
C ILE A 23 14.06 29.45 5.58
N PRO A 24 13.83 29.66 4.27
CA PRO A 24 12.85 30.64 3.78
C PRO A 24 11.46 30.49 4.43
N GLN A 25 10.73 31.60 4.57
CA GLN A 25 9.40 31.61 5.18
C GLN A 25 8.37 30.81 4.38
N ARG A 26 8.55 30.75 3.06
CA ARG A 26 7.69 29.99 2.16
C ARG A 26 8.56 29.14 1.25
N LEU A 27 8.22 27.87 1.13
CA LEU A 27 8.83 26.95 0.18
C LEU A 27 7.73 26.30 -0.65
N SER A 28 7.85 26.40 -1.96
CA SER A 28 7.06 25.62 -2.90
C SER A 28 7.66 24.23 -3.04
N MET A 29 6.79 23.23 -3.09
CA MET A 29 7.20 21.85 -3.14
C MET A 29 6.75 21.23 -4.46
N THR A 30 7.70 20.71 -5.22
CA THR A 30 7.48 20.07 -6.50
C THR A 30 8.06 18.67 -6.54
N PHE A 31 7.48 17.83 -7.40
CA PHE A 31 8.08 16.55 -7.76
C PHE A 31 8.93 16.73 -9.01
N GLU A 32 10.17 16.25 -8.95
CA GLU A 32 11.00 16.14 -10.15
C GLU A 32 10.85 14.73 -10.75
N LYS A 33 10.51 14.68 -12.03
CA LYS A 33 10.40 13.42 -12.77
C LYS A 33 11.82 12.87 -13.02
N ARG A 34 12.15 11.72 -12.43
CA ARG A 34 13.36 10.96 -12.76
C ARG A 34 12.99 9.56 -13.22
N LEU A 35 13.82 9.00 -14.10
CA LEU A 35 13.67 7.64 -14.65
C LEU A 35 13.89 6.56 -13.59
N THR A 36 14.48 6.91 -12.45
CA THR A 36 14.72 6.01 -11.31
C THR A 36 13.47 5.96 -10.42
N LEU A 37 13.16 4.79 -9.83
CA LEU A 37 12.04 4.58 -8.87
C LEU A 37 12.23 5.31 -7.53
N GLN A 38 13.02 6.36 -7.51
CA GLN A 38 13.36 7.14 -6.34
C GLN A 38 12.46 8.36 -6.27
N THR A 39 11.79 8.55 -5.14
CA THR A 39 11.00 9.76 -4.93
C THR A 39 11.95 10.94 -4.77
N HIS A 40 11.83 11.93 -5.65
CA HIS A 40 12.61 13.15 -5.63
C HIS A 40 11.69 14.35 -5.40
N LEU A 41 11.73 14.87 -4.18
CA LEU A 41 11.01 16.06 -3.75
C LEU A 41 11.94 17.25 -3.91
N LEU A 42 11.51 18.30 -4.59
CA LEU A 42 12.22 19.56 -4.67
C LEU A 42 11.47 20.60 -3.84
N LEU A 43 12.16 21.25 -2.91
CA LEU A 43 11.64 22.39 -2.16
C LEU A 43 12.39 23.63 -2.59
N SER A 44 11.70 24.63 -3.10
CA SER A 44 12.33 25.87 -3.56
C SER A 44 11.61 27.11 -3.06
N ASP A 45 12.35 28.17 -2.80
CA ASP A 45 11.81 29.51 -2.62
C ASP A 45 12.00 30.32 -3.90
N SER A 46 10.90 30.82 -4.45
CA SER A 46 10.89 31.61 -5.68
C SER A 46 11.68 32.92 -5.57
N ASN A 47 11.88 33.44 -4.35
CA ASN A 47 12.49 34.74 -4.13
C ASN A 47 13.99 34.68 -3.86
N SER A 48 14.45 33.67 -3.10
CA SER A 48 15.86 33.53 -2.73
C SER A 48 16.66 32.59 -3.64
N GLY A 49 15.99 31.74 -4.43
CA GLY A 49 16.64 30.69 -5.22
C GLY A 49 17.13 29.51 -4.37
N PHE A 50 16.91 29.52 -3.05
CA PHE A 50 17.21 28.37 -2.20
C PHE A 50 16.43 27.15 -2.68
N THR A 51 17.15 26.04 -2.83
CA THR A 51 16.60 24.78 -3.29
C THR A 51 17.11 23.66 -2.41
N PHE A 52 16.22 22.78 -1.98
CA PHE A 52 16.52 21.57 -1.23
C PHE A 52 15.91 20.37 -1.93
N ALA A 53 16.61 19.25 -1.92
CA ALA A 53 16.12 18.00 -2.50
C ALA A 53 15.94 16.94 -1.42
N ALA A 54 14.80 16.26 -1.39
CA ALA A 54 14.58 15.09 -0.56
C ALA A 54 14.54 13.85 -1.44
N HIS A 55 15.37 12.87 -1.10
CA HIS A 55 15.57 11.66 -1.88
C HIS A 55 15.25 10.42 -1.03
N ALA A 56 14.34 9.59 -1.52
CA ALA A 56 14.07 8.27 -0.95
C ALA A 56 14.56 7.17 -1.90
N PRO A 57 15.73 6.54 -1.64
CA PRO A 57 16.19 5.39 -2.41
C PRO A 57 15.22 4.21 -2.29
N HIS A 58 15.04 3.47 -3.40
CA HIS A 58 14.16 2.31 -3.48
C HIS A 58 14.76 1.08 -2.77
N SER A 59 14.60 0.98 -1.45
CA SER A 59 15.04 -0.18 -0.63
C SER A 59 14.00 -0.66 0.41
N GLY A 60 13.01 -1.46 0.01
CA GLY A 60 12.07 -2.17 0.92
C GLY A 60 11.06 -1.32 1.72
N TYR A 61 10.33 -1.94 2.65
CA TYR A 61 9.13 -1.36 3.31
C TYR A 61 9.39 -0.14 4.23
N HIS A 62 10.64 0.28 4.42
CA HIS A 62 11.00 1.42 5.25
C HIS A 62 12.27 2.09 4.71
N HIS A 63 12.13 3.31 4.20
CA HIS A 63 13.25 4.00 3.56
C HIS A 63 13.87 5.04 4.47
N ASP A 64 15.19 5.06 4.42
CA ASP A 64 15.97 6.21 4.83
C ASP A 64 15.77 7.30 3.78
N ILE A 65 15.45 8.51 4.22
CA ILE A 65 15.30 9.69 3.35
C ILE A 65 16.53 10.56 3.56
N ILE A 66 17.13 11.01 2.46
CA ILE A 66 18.30 11.88 2.48
C ILE A 66 17.87 13.24 1.94
N PHE A 67 18.12 14.29 2.70
CA PHE A 67 17.88 15.66 2.31
C PHE A 67 19.21 16.28 1.89
N TYR A 68 19.21 17.02 0.79
CA TYR A 68 20.36 17.71 0.23
C TYR A 68 20.15 19.22 0.21
N GLU A 69 21.21 19.95 0.45
CA GLU A 69 21.27 21.42 0.39
C GLU A 69 21.52 21.89 -1.04
N GLY A 70 20.58 21.53 -1.92
CA GLY A 70 20.61 21.86 -3.34
C GLY A 70 19.63 21.00 -4.12
N PRO A 71 19.63 21.11 -5.46
CA PRO A 71 18.60 20.48 -6.29
C PRO A 71 18.78 18.97 -6.45
N ASP A 72 19.91 18.38 -6.07
CA ASP A 72 20.15 16.94 -6.26
C ASP A 72 21.20 16.37 -5.30
N ALA A 73 21.52 15.08 -5.50
CA ALA A 73 22.45 14.32 -4.66
C ALA A 73 23.94 14.70 -4.82
N SER A 74 24.28 15.61 -5.73
CA SER A 74 25.64 16.18 -5.81
C SER A 74 25.87 17.26 -4.76
N SER A 75 24.80 17.81 -4.18
CA SER A 75 24.87 18.79 -3.11
C SER A 75 25.16 18.14 -1.74
N PRO A 76 25.66 18.90 -0.75
CA PRO A 76 25.89 18.39 0.60
C PRO A 76 24.64 17.81 1.23
N ILE A 77 24.80 16.75 2.04
CA ILE A 77 23.70 16.15 2.78
C ILE A 77 23.30 17.11 3.89
N LEU A 78 22.09 17.63 3.84
CA LEU A 78 21.56 18.55 4.85
C LEU A 78 21.01 17.80 6.06
N ALA A 79 20.33 16.68 5.85
CA ALA A 79 19.74 15.87 6.93
C ALA A 79 19.44 14.46 6.45
N THR A 80 19.23 13.53 7.38
CA THR A 80 18.73 12.18 7.05
C THR A 80 17.57 11.80 7.97
N ALA A 81 16.55 11.12 7.45
CA ALA A 81 15.47 10.55 8.24
C ALA A 81 15.46 9.03 8.07
N LYS A 82 15.84 8.30 9.11
CA LYS A 82 15.92 6.83 9.12
C LYS A 82 14.72 6.23 9.81
N SER A 83 14.07 5.27 9.17
CA SER A 83 12.91 4.59 9.77
C SER A 83 13.26 3.82 11.05
N VAL A 84 12.34 3.80 12.01
CA VAL A 84 12.53 3.14 13.32
C VAL A 84 11.55 1.98 13.47
N GLY A 85 12.06 0.77 13.20
CA GLY A 85 11.33 -0.48 13.41
C GLY A 85 10.43 -0.88 12.25
N LYS A 86 10.12 -2.17 12.15
CA LYS A 86 9.49 -2.78 10.96
C LYS A 86 7.99 -2.51 10.78
N TRP A 87 7.34 -1.91 11.76
CA TRP A 87 5.87 -1.78 11.79
C TRP A 87 5.40 -0.42 12.35
N LYS A 88 6.32 0.50 12.59
CA LYS A 88 6.02 1.83 13.12
C LYS A 88 6.43 2.86 12.08
N LYS A 89 5.61 3.90 11.90
CA LYS A 89 5.92 5.05 11.05
C LYS A 89 6.76 6.09 11.80
N ASP A 90 7.66 5.63 12.67
CA ASP A 90 8.56 6.48 13.45
C ASP A 90 9.87 6.68 12.66
N TYR A 91 10.48 7.86 12.77
CA TYR A 91 11.73 8.20 12.08
C TYR A 91 12.73 8.86 13.03
N ARG A 92 13.99 8.43 12.96
CA ARG A 92 15.15 9.13 13.53
C ARG A 92 15.66 10.12 12.51
N ILE A 93 15.56 11.40 12.84
CA ILE A 93 16.02 12.51 12.02
C ILE A 93 17.40 12.93 12.55
N CYS A 94 18.42 12.84 11.70
CA CYS A 94 19.75 13.35 11.99
C CYS A 94 19.90 14.72 11.32
N LEU A 95 20.11 15.74 12.14
CA LEU A 95 20.31 17.13 11.75
C LEU A 95 21.79 17.52 11.85
N PRO A 96 22.25 18.50 11.05
CA PRO A 96 23.61 19.00 11.11
C PRO A 96 23.78 19.90 12.33
N SER A 97 25.03 20.14 12.69
CA SER A 97 25.36 21.11 13.72
C SER A 97 25.56 22.50 13.16
N PHE A 98 25.13 23.50 13.92
CA PHE A 98 25.33 24.89 13.56
C PHE A 98 26.69 25.40 14.03
N PRO A 99 27.32 26.34 13.30
CA PRO A 99 28.55 26.98 13.75
C PRO A 99 28.39 27.57 15.15
N GLY A 100 29.21 27.11 16.11
CA GLY A 100 29.17 27.53 17.52
C GLY A 100 28.48 26.57 18.49
N GLU A 101 27.89 25.46 18.00
CA GLU A 101 27.39 24.38 18.86
C GLU A 101 28.48 23.32 19.13
N THR A 102 28.47 22.71 20.31
CA THR A 102 29.50 21.75 20.78
C THR A 102 29.26 20.31 20.35
N LEU A 103 28.10 19.99 19.79
CA LEU A 103 27.75 18.66 19.30
C LEU A 103 28.00 18.60 17.80
N ASP A 104 28.48 17.48 17.26
CA ASP A 104 28.79 17.30 15.83
C ASP A 104 27.55 16.96 14.97
N THR A 105 26.53 16.32 15.56
CA THR A 105 25.22 16.06 14.95
C THR A 105 24.15 15.94 16.02
N ARG A 106 22.89 16.22 15.68
CA ARG A 106 21.74 16.07 16.59
C ARG A 106 20.75 15.05 16.05
N GLU A 107 20.42 14.04 16.84
CA GLU A 107 19.37 13.06 16.49
C GLU A 107 18.06 13.41 17.20
N GLU A 108 16.99 13.57 16.43
CA GLU A 108 15.64 13.82 16.91
C GLU A 108 14.69 12.69 16.48
N LEU A 109 13.63 12.46 17.25
CA LEU A 109 12.69 11.37 16.99
C LEU A 109 11.32 11.92 16.57
N LEU A 110 10.96 11.67 15.31
CA LEU A 110 9.63 11.92 14.77
C LEU A 110 8.76 10.68 14.98
N ARG A 111 7.73 10.79 15.81
CA ARG A 111 6.85 9.67 16.15
C ARG A 111 5.50 9.78 15.47
N CYS A 112 5.01 8.66 14.96
CA CYS A 112 3.64 8.55 14.47
C CYS A 112 2.70 8.08 15.58
N CYS A 113 1.64 8.85 15.82
CA CYS A 113 0.56 8.48 16.72
C CYS A 113 -0.65 8.02 15.91
N THR A 114 -0.69 6.74 15.52
CA THR A 114 -1.87 6.16 14.88
C THR A 114 -2.78 5.51 15.92
N ALA A 115 -3.91 6.15 16.24
CA ALA A 115 -4.99 5.49 16.99
C ALA A 115 -5.99 4.77 16.03
N ASN A 116 -6.07 5.22 14.78
CA ASN A 116 -6.90 4.67 13.70
C ASN A 116 -6.35 5.17 12.35
N SER A 117 -6.50 4.39 11.26
CA SER A 117 -6.00 4.73 9.91
C SER A 117 -6.61 6.00 9.29
N LYS A 118 -7.62 6.59 9.93
CA LYS A 118 -8.35 7.76 9.43
C LYS A 118 -7.78 9.12 9.87
N ARG A 119 -6.88 9.16 10.86
CA ARG A 119 -6.30 10.40 11.38
C ARG A 119 -4.86 10.13 11.83
N GLU A 120 -3.93 10.30 10.90
CA GLU A 120 -2.51 10.22 11.23
C GLU A 120 -2.03 11.54 11.82
N THR A 121 -1.35 11.46 12.96
CA THR A 121 -0.61 12.59 13.52
C THR A 121 0.83 12.18 13.74
N TYR A 122 1.74 13.15 13.57
CA TYR A 122 3.16 12.97 13.82
C TYR A 122 3.62 14.03 14.80
N TRP A 123 4.52 13.68 15.71
CA TRP A 123 5.05 14.65 16.65
C TRP A 123 6.53 14.47 16.89
N PHE A 124 7.19 15.55 17.24
CA PHE A 124 8.57 15.57 17.71
C PHE A 124 8.69 16.51 18.92
N GLY A 125 9.69 16.28 19.74
CA GLY A 125 10.07 17.19 20.81
C GLY A 125 11.35 17.91 20.41
N MET A 126 11.46 19.21 20.67
CA MET A 126 12.69 19.95 20.39
C MET A 126 12.87 21.10 21.38
N GLN A 127 14.13 21.37 21.73
CA GLN A 127 14.48 22.53 22.54
C GLN A 127 14.49 23.80 21.68
N VAL A 128 13.70 24.79 22.08
CA VAL A 128 13.56 26.08 21.39
C VAL A 128 14.21 27.16 22.25
N GLY A 129 15.53 27.30 22.14
CA GLY A 129 16.31 28.28 22.91
C GLY A 129 17.23 27.67 23.98
N GLU A 130 18.24 28.43 24.39
CA GLU A 130 19.22 27.96 25.36
C GLU A 130 18.61 27.87 26.75
N GLY A 131 18.79 26.72 27.41
CA GLY A 131 18.26 26.50 28.76
C GLY A 131 16.74 26.37 28.86
N GLN A 132 16.01 26.46 27.75
CA GLN A 132 14.55 26.25 27.71
C GLN A 132 14.21 24.76 27.76
N PRO A 133 13.03 24.37 28.30
CA PRO A 133 12.57 22.99 28.26
C PRO A 133 12.34 22.51 26.82
N VAL A 134 12.31 21.19 26.64
CA VAL A 134 11.91 20.59 25.36
C VAL A 134 10.43 20.83 25.15
N GLU A 135 10.10 21.48 24.05
CA GLU A 135 8.72 21.70 23.63
C GLU A 135 8.25 20.63 22.67
N ARG A 136 6.94 20.45 22.54
CA ARG A 136 6.34 19.42 21.69
C ARG A 136 5.61 20.04 20.52
N PHE A 137 5.87 19.51 19.33
CA PHE A 137 5.25 19.94 18.07
C PHE A 137 4.51 18.77 17.44
N GLU A 138 3.31 19.02 16.91
CA GLU A 138 2.46 17.99 16.32
C GLU A 138 1.93 18.40 14.94
N TRP A 139 2.28 17.60 13.92
CA TRP A 139 1.67 17.62 12.60
C TRP A 139 0.27 16.99 12.65
N ARG A 140 -0.74 17.77 12.27
CA ARG A 140 -2.14 17.37 12.18
C ARG A 140 -2.69 17.65 10.79
N GLN A 141 -3.46 16.72 10.24
CA GLN A 141 -4.25 16.99 9.04
C GLN A 141 -5.26 18.10 9.33
N THR A 142 -5.42 19.03 8.38
CA THR A 142 -6.39 20.12 8.49
C THR A 142 -7.14 20.35 7.17
N ARG A 143 -8.35 20.88 7.31
CA ARG A 143 -9.20 21.45 6.25
C ARG A 143 -9.74 22.82 6.70
N GLY A 144 -9.09 23.41 7.70
CA GLY A 144 -9.52 24.66 8.32
C GLY A 144 -9.19 25.88 7.48
N SER A 145 -9.62 27.05 7.95
CA SER A 145 -9.41 28.33 7.27
C SER A 145 -7.92 28.65 7.06
N GLU A 146 -7.04 28.07 7.87
CA GLU A 146 -5.59 28.24 7.77
C GLU A 146 -4.98 27.68 6.46
N VAL A 147 -5.57 26.64 5.86
CA VAL A 147 -5.15 26.13 4.54
C VAL A 147 -5.96 26.75 3.41
N THR A 148 -7.23 27.09 3.67
CA THR A 148 -8.09 27.76 2.69
C THR A 148 -7.61 29.17 2.35
N SER A 149 -7.02 29.89 3.31
CA SER A 149 -6.39 31.19 3.05
C SER A 149 -5.18 31.10 2.11
N MET A 150 -4.57 29.91 1.99
CA MET A 150 -3.51 29.60 1.03
C MET A 150 -4.05 29.04 -0.30
N GLY A 151 -5.38 29.00 -0.48
CA GLY A 151 -6.02 28.48 -1.70
C GLY A 151 -6.19 26.96 -1.72
N ALA A 152 -6.02 26.26 -0.60
CA ALA A 152 -6.12 24.80 -0.51
C ALA A 152 -7.34 24.33 0.30
N ASN A 153 -7.96 23.23 -0.12
CA ASN A 153 -9.07 22.58 0.58
C ASN A 153 -8.60 21.65 1.71
N SER A 154 -7.33 21.26 1.70
CA SER A 154 -6.75 20.38 2.70
C SER A 154 -5.25 20.57 2.83
N GLY A 155 -4.70 20.15 3.96
CA GLY A 155 -3.28 20.22 4.19
C GLY A 155 -2.87 19.66 5.55
N TRP A 156 -1.73 20.12 6.02
CA TRP A 156 -1.18 19.80 7.34
C TRP A 156 -0.88 21.09 8.10
N LYS A 157 -1.08 21.08 9.40
CA LYS A 157 -0.62 22.14 10.29
C LYS A 157 0.30 21.57 11.36
N LEU A 158 1.32 22.32 11.70
CA LEU A 158 2.20 22.05 12.82
C LEU A 158 1.73 22.89 14.01
N VAL A 159 1.39 22.20 15.10
CA VAL A 159 0.89 22.81 16.32
C VAL A 159 1.95 22.69 17.42
N ARG A 160 2.35 23.81 18.02
CA ARG A 160 3.16 23.89 19.24
C ARG A 160 2.24 23.66 20.44
N LEU A 161 2.53 22.62 21.23
CA LEU A 161 1.76 22.26 22.41
C LEU A 161 2.41 22.90 23.64
N ALA A 162 1.64 23.68 24.40
CA ALA A 162 2.13 24.35 25.60
C ALA A 162 2.64 23.35 26.65
N VAL A 163 3.79 23.63 27.25
CA VAL A 163 4.35 22.84 28.35
C VAL A 163 3.61 23.19 29.64
N GLY A 164 2.52 22.48 29.91
CA GLY A 164 1.87 22.44 31.22
C GLY A 164 1.00 23.65 31.60
N SER A 165 -0.31 23.51 31.42
CA SER A 165 -1.26 24.00 32.43
C SER A 165 -2.40 22.97 32.57
N PRO A 166 -2.49 22.25 33.70
CA PRO A 166 -3.59 21.29 33.93
C PRO A 166 -4.95 21.94 34.20
N ASP A 167 -5.00 23.26 34.41
CA ASP A 167 -6.23 23.99 34.69
C ASP A 167 -6.14 25.36 34.03
N LEU A 168 -7.14 25.66 33.20
CA LEU A 168 -7.74 26.98 32.92
C LEU A 168 -8.44 26.90 31.55
N ALA A 169 -9.54 26.15 31.52
CA ALA A 169 -10.60 26.43 30.56
C ALA A 169 -11.34 27.67 31.07
N LYS A 170 -11.01 28.85 30.52
CA LYS A 170 -11.93 30.01 30.38
C LYS A 170 -11.28 31.15 29.60
N ASP A 171 -11.94 31.49 28.50
CA ASP A 171 -11.94 32.75 27.75
C ASP A 171 -10.61 33.43 27.40
N ASN A 172 -10.30 33.45 26.09
CA ASN A 172 -10.45 34.68 25.31
C ASN A 172 -10.28 34.41 23.80
N SER A 173 -11.21 34.96 23.03
CA SER A 173 -11.24 34.95 21.57
C SER A 173 -10.26 35.97 20.99
N ILE A 174 -9.11 35.53 20.48
CA ILE A 174 -8.37 36.23 19.41
C ILE A 174 -7.78 35.16 18.47
N GLN A 175 -7.88 35.43 17.16
CA GLN A 175 -7.42 34.65 16.00
C GLN A 175 -6.18 33.76 16.22
N GLY A 176 -6.32 32.47 15.91
CA GLY A 176 -5.20 31.53 15.75
C GLY A 176 -5.21 30.29 16.65
N SER A 177 -5.99 30.29 17.73
CA SER A 177 -6.00 29.18 18.69
C SER A 177 -7.01 28.09 18.32
N THR A 178 -6.55 27.00 17.69
CA THR A 178 -7.38 25.80 17.49
C THR A 178 -7.18 24.84 18.66
N SER A 179 -8.10 24.90 19.64
CA SER A 179 -8.34 24.07 20.84
C SER A 179 -7.20 23.45 21.67
N ASP A 180 -5.99 23.20 21.16
CA ASP A 180 -4.89 22.54 21.91
C ASP A 180 -3.48 23.17 21.69
N GLY A 181 -3.32 24.27 20.95
CA GLY A 181 -1.99 24.90 20.77
C GLY A 181 -1.88 25.95 19.64
N GLU A 182 -0.68 26.53 19.51
CA GLU A 182 -0.32 27.56 18.52
C GLU A 182 0.06 26.93 17.17
N ILE A 183 -0.46 27.44 16.05
CA ILE A 183 -0.07 26.99 14.70
C ILE A 183 1.21 27.72 14.28
N VAL A 184 2.30 26.96 14.12
CA VAL A 184 3.64 27.51 13.84
C VAL A 184 4.10 27.27 12.40
N ALA A 185 3.52 26.28 11.71
CA ALA A 185 3.72 26.05 10.27
C ALA A 185 2.48 25.44 9.64
N ILE A 186 2.28 25.71 8.36
CA ILE A 186 1.19 25.16 7.56
C ILE A 186 1.79 24.61 6.28
N TRP A 187 1.31 23.44 5.87
CA TRP A 187 1.44 22.99 4.51
C TRP A 187 0.06 22.96 3.85
N ALA A 188 -0.06 23.67 2.74
CA ALA A 188 -1.25 23.71 1.92
C ALA A 188 -1.03 22.79 0.71
N ARG A 189 -1.94 21.83 0.52
CA ARG A 189 -1.91 20.97 -0.66
C ARG A 189 -2.25 21.80 -1.89
N ASP A 190 -1.51 21.62 -2.98
CA ASP A 190 -1.95 22.17 -4.25
C ASP A 190 -3.14 21.36 -4.77
N ASP A 191 -4.28 22.02 -4.93
CA ASP A 191 -5.49 21.44 -5.52
C ASP A 191 -5.58 21.74 -7.02
N SER A 192 -4.59 22.45 -7.58
CA SER A 192 -4.47 22.61 -9.02
C SER A 192 -4.19 21.24 -9.67
N TRP A 193 -4.65 21.06 -10.91
CA TRP A 193 -4.41 19.83 -11.69
C TRP A 193 -2.94 19.67 -12.14
N SER A 194 -2.00 20.38 -11.51
CA SER A 194 -0.57 20.27 -11.82
C SER A 194 -0.01 18.98 -11.22
N PRO A 195 0.57 18.09 -12.04
CA PRO A 195 1.14 16.84 -11.55
C PRO A 195 2.48 17.05 -10.83
N TYR A 196 3.13 18.19 -11.07
CA TYR A 196 4.46 18.50 -10.56
C TYR A 196 4.43 19.36 -9.31
N LYS A 197 3.35 20.12 -9.08
CA LYS A 197 3.23 20.98 -7.90
C LYS A 197 2.43 20.26 -6.82
N ILE A 198 3.06 20.06 -5.65
CA ILE A 198 2.50 19.25 -4.57
C ILE A 198 1.79 20.13 -3.55
N GLY A 199 2.33 21.33 -3.34
CA GLY A 199 1.83 22.26 -2.35
C GLY A 199 2.89 23.25 -1.93
N GLU A 200 2.58 24.00 -0.89
CA GLU A 200 3.46 25.03 -0.34
C GLU A 200 3.49 24.90 1.18
N ILE A 201 4.69 24.98 1.77
CA ILE A 201 4.86 25.10 3.21
C ILE A 201 5.11 26.58 3.56
N CYS A 202 4.39 27.08 4.55
CA CYS A 202 4.48 28.43 5.06
C CYS A 202 4.71 28.39 6.56
N PHE A 203 5.72 29.12 7.02
CA PHE A 203 5.96 29.35 8.43
C PHE A 203 5.14 30.55 8.91
N MET A 204 4.50 30.40 10.07
CA MET A 204 3.63 31.43 10.65
C MET A 204 4.44 32.46 11.44
N GLU A 205 3.78 33.56 11.83
CA GLU A 205 4.37 34.78 12.40
C GLU A 205 5.23 34.59 13.66
N SER A 206 5.18 33.43 14.31
CA SER A 206 6.10 33.06 15.38
C SER A 206 7.58 32.95 14.93
N LYS A 207 7.85 32.89 13.62
CA LYS A 207 9.19 33.12 13.05
C LYS A 207 9.64 34.59 13.09
N VAL A 208 8.70 35.53 13.05
CA VAL A 208 8.98 36.97 12.98
C VAL A 208 9.55 37.48 14.31
N THR A 209 9.28 36.78 15.42
CA THR A 209 9.84 37.10 16.75
C THR A 209 11.25 36.56 16.97
N GLY A 210 11.81 35.76 16.05
CA GLY A 210 13.14 35.14 16.20
C GLY A 210 13.21 34.11 17.34
N GLU A 211 12.06 33.66 17.86
CA GLU A 211 11.96 32.76 19.00
C GLU A 211 12.49 31.35 18.67
N PHE A 212 12.28 30.89 17.43
CA PHE A 212 12.73 29.58 16.97
C PHE A 212 14.13 29.64 16.33
N ARG A 213 15.04 28.79 16.83
CA ARG A 213 16.38 28.64 16.25
C ARG A 213 16.32 27.97 14.88
N ARG A 214 17.32 28.23 14.02
CA ARG A 214 17.46 27.69 12.66
C ARG A 214 17.32 26.16 12.56
N LEU A 215 17.82 25.45 13.56
CA LEU A 215 17.71 23.99 13.64
C LEU A 215 16.25 23.51 13.71
N TRP A 216 15.37 24.28 14.38
CA TRP A 216 13.94 23.97 14.42
C TRP A 216 13.29 24.12 13.04
N GLU A 217 13.64 25.19 12.31
CA GLU A 217 13.12 25.40 10.96
C GLU A 217 13.48 24.23 10.04
N LEU A 218 14.72 23.75 10.15
CA LEU A 218 15.18 22.58 9.40
C LEU A 218 14.43 21.32 9.82
N MET A 219 14.21 21.11 11.12
CA MET A 219 13.41 19.99 11.63
C MET A 219 11.97 20.00 11.09
N VAL A 220 11.35 21.17 10.95
CA VAL A 220 10.01 21.31 10.35
C VAL A 220 10.02 20.85 8.90
N VAL A 221 10.99 21.31 8.09
CA VAL A 221 11.10 20.90 6.68
C VAL A 221 11.38 19.41 6.54
N VAL A 222 12.35 18.89 7.29
CA VAL A 222 12.77 17.49 7.22
C VAL A 222 11.67 16.55 7.71
N SER A 223 11.01 16.88 8.81
CA SER A 223 9.88 16.09 9.30
C SER A 223 8.74 16.10 8.28
N PHE A 224 8.37 17.25 7.73
CA PHE A 224 7.30 17.32 6.75
C PHE A 224 7.64 16.60 5.44
N GLY A 225 8.84 16.80 4.90
CA GLY A 225 9.32 16.06 3.74
C GLY A 225 9.34 14.55 3.99
N THR A 226 9.62 14.12 5.22
CA THR A 226 9.51 12.72 5.64
C THR A 226 8.07 12.23 5.62
N LEU A 227 7.13 13.01 6.17
CA LEU A 227 5.70 12.69 6.16
C LEU A 227 5.18 12.53 4.73
N ILE A 228 5.51 13.47 3.84
CA ILE A 228 5.04 13.45 2.47
C ILE A 228 5.70 12.35 1.68
N THR A 229 7.00 12.16 1.75
CA THR A 229 7.66 11.06 1.04
C THR A 229 7.17 9.69 1.52
N ALA A 230 6.89 9.54 2.82
CA ALA A 230 6.27 8.32 3.37
C ALA A 230 4.80 8.13 2.94
N SER A 231 4.01 9.20 2.87
CA SER A 231 2.58 9.16 2.52
C SER A 231 2.32 9.13 1.01
N SER A 232 3.23 9.72 0.23
CA SER A 232 3.11 9.89 -1.22
C SER A 232 3.25 8.57 -1.95
N ARG A 233 3.65 7.47 -1.31
CA ARG A 233 3.48 6.14 -1.88
C ARG A 233 2.03 5.73 -2.10
N SER A 234 1.06 6.31 -1.39
CA SER A 234 -0.35 6.15 -1.75
C SER A 234 -0.75 6.93 -3.01
N LEU A 235 0.01 7.98 -3.36
CA LEU A 235 -0.27 8.89 -4.48
C LEU A 235 0.62 8.62 -5.71
N TYR A 236 1.82 8.04 -5.55
CA TYR A 236 2.79 7.76 -6.61
C TYR A 236 2.48 6.49 -7.39
N THR A 237 1.92 5.46 -6.73
CA THR A 237 1.28 4.34 -7.45
C THR A 237 0.17 4.85 -8.37
N CYS A 238 -0.38 6.04 -8.07
CA CYS A 238 -1.47 6.64 -8.82
C CYS A 238 -1.07 7.57 -9.98
N TYR A 239 0.20 7.97 -10.14
CA TYR A 239 0.53 9.07 -11.05
C TYR A 239 1.65 8.80 -12.05
N TRP A 240 2.56 7.84 -11.80
CA TRP A 240 3.59 7.49 -12.80
C TRP A 240 3.01 6.86 -14.09
N LEU A 241 1.72 6.55 -14.11
CA LEU A 241 1.09 5.65 -15.09
C LEU A 241 0.12 6.32 -16.07
N THR A 242 -0.07 7.64 -15.97
CA THR A 242 -0.87 8.42 -16.93
C THR A 242 -0.09 8.94 -18.14
N GLU A 243 1.25 9.03 -18.11
CA GLU A 243 2.03 9.70 -19.17
C GLU A 243 2.89 8.79 -20.06
N VAL A 244 3.01 7.48 -19.81
CA VAL A 244 3.94 6.60 -20.56
C VAL A 244 3.27 5.84 -21.72
N THR A 245 2.09 6.27 -22.18
CA THR A 245 1.44 5.70 -23.39
C THR A 245 2.07 6.15 -24.71
N GLY A 246 3.19 6.88 -24.68
CA GLY A 246 4.00 7.13 -25.85
C GLY A 246 5.49 7.09 -25.52
N TRP A 247 6.17 5.99 -25.84
CA TRP A 247 7.45 5.96 -26.59
C TRP A 247 8.09 4.56 -26.60
N SER A 248 8.87 4.32 -27.65
CA SER A 248 9.46 3.03 -28.05
C SER A 248 10.88 2.78 -27.51
N ASN A 249 11.11 1.52 -27.11
CA ASN A 249 12.36 0.74 -26.96
C ASN A 249 13.72 1.47 -26.92
N THR A 250 14.50 1.25 -25.85
CA THR A 250 15.43 0.11 -25.69
C THR A 250 16.00 0.05 -24.25
N ASP A 251 16.28 -1.17 -23.79
CA ASP A 251 17.06 -1.58 -22.61
C ASP A 251 16.54 -1.30 -21.19
N THR A 252 15.82 -2.29 -20.61
CA THR A 252 16.25 -3.13 -19.47
C THR A 252 15.10 -4.03 -18.99
N GLN A 253 15.27 -5.36 -19.09
CA GLN A 253 14.25 -6.34 -18.69
C GLN A 253 13.89 -6.28 -17.19
N ALA A 254 14.81 -5.83 -16.31
CA ALA A 254 14.53 -5.66 -14.89
C ALA A 254 13.64 -4.43 -14.60
N ILE A 255 13.85 -3.32 -15.32
CA ILE A 255 13.05 -2.09 -15.20
C ILE A 255 11.64 -2.32 -15.79
N ALA A 256 11.55 -3.04 -16.91
CA ALA A 256 10.27 -3.43 -17.51
C ALA A 256 9.42 -4.35 -16.59
N GLN A 257 10.07 -5.18 -15.76
CA GLN A 257 9.40 -6.09 -14.84
C GLN A 257 8.78 -5.35 -13.64
N GLU A 258 9.52 -4.40 -13.06
CA GLU A 258 9.05 -3.59 -11.91
C GLU A 258 7.97 -2.57 -12.34
N GLN A 259 8.09 -2.01 -13.55
CA GLN A 259 7.08 -1.13 -14.15
C GLN A 259 5.72 -1.84 -14.37
N LYS A 260 5.73 -3.13 -14.71
CA LYS A 260 4.48 -3.90 -14.92
C LYS A 260 3.72 -4.16 -13.63
N VAL A 261 4.41 -4.53 -12.54
CA VAL A 261 3.77 -4.75 -11.22
C VAL A 261 3.16 -3.45 -10.68
N ALA A 262 3.83 -2.31 -10.88
CA ALA A 262 3.27 -1.00 -10.52
C ALA A 262 2.08 -0.59 -11.41
N CYS A 263 2.11 -0.90 -12.72
CA CYS A 263 1.01 -0.68 -13.67
C CYS A 263 -0.26 -1.44 -13.27
N VAL A 264 -0.08 -2.71 -12.87
CA VAL A 264 -1.14 -3.58 -12.39
C VAL A 264 -1.79 -3.03 -11.10
N MET A 265 -0.98 -2.55 -10.16
CA MET A 265 -1.43 -1.90 -8.91
C MET A 265 -2.14 -0.55 -9.11
N TYR A 266 -1.90 0.12 -10.24
CA TYR A 266 -2.58 1.38 -10.59
C TYR A 266 -3.93 1.18 -11.24
N ARG A 267 -4.05 0.23 -12.19
CA ARG A 267 -5.35 -0.12 -12.80
C ARG A 267 -6.36 -0.50 -11.73
N THR A 268 -5.90 -1.11 -10.63
CA THR A 268 -6.76 -1.41 -9.49
C THR A 268 -7.26 -0.18 -8.74
N THR A 269 -6.55 0.94 -8.66
CA THR A 269 -6.83 1.97 -7.63
C THR A 269 -7.55 3.23 -8.13
N GLN A 270 -7.55 3.55 -9.44
CA GLN A 270 -8.13 4.81 -9.94
C GLN A 270 -9.05 4.72 -11.17
N ALA A 271 -8.94 3.70 -12.02
CA ALA A 271 -9.89 3.52 -13.11
C ALA A 271 -11.11 2.75 -12.61
N SER A 272 -12.31 3.09 -13.11
CA SER A 272 -13.48 2.22 -12.91
C SER A 272 -13.12 0.84 -13.44
N GLN A 273 -13.13 -0.17 -12.57
CA GLN A 273 -12.75 -1.53 -12.94
C GLN A 273 -13.88 -2.26 -13.66
N MET A 274 -15.11 -1.78 -13.48
CA MET A 274 -16.31 -2.32 -14.11
C MET A 274 -16.23 -2.38 -15.64
N PRO A 275 -15.89 -1.29 -16.36
CA PRO A 275 -15.70 -1.32 -17.81
C PRO A 275 -14.68 -2.34 -18.29
N ILE A 276 -13.56 -2.50 -17.57
CA ILE A 276 -12.50 -3.46 -17.94
C ILE A 276 -13.06 -4.88 -17.82
N LEU A 277 -13.64 -5.21 -16.67
CA LEU A 277 -14.21 -6.53 -16.42
C LEU A 277 -15.34 -6.87 -17.40
N ALA A 278 -16.21 -5.90 -17.71
CA ALA A 278 -17.29 -6.07 -18.66
C ALA A 278 -16.79 -6.22 -20.11
N PHE A 279 -15.79 -5.44 -20.51
CA PHE A 279 -15.15 -5.53 -21.84
C PHE A 279 -14.53 -6.90 -22.08
N GLU A 280 -13.71 -7.38 -21.14
CA GLU A 280 -13.02 -8.66 -21.28
C GLU A 280 -13.97 -9.86 -21.27
N LEU A 281 -15.15 -9.72 -20.65
CA LEU A 281 -16.22 -10.73 -20.66
C LEU A 281 -17.12 -10.64 -21.90
N GLY A 282 -16.86 -9.70 -22.83
CA GLY A 282 -17.67 -9.50 -24.03
C GLY A 282 -19.04 -8.88 -23.74
N VAL A 283 -19.16 -8.14 -22.63
CA VAL A 283 -20.40 -7.54 -22.13
C VAL A 283 -20.32 -6.01 -22.26
N THR A 284 -20.05 -5.51 -23.48
CA THR A 284 -20.07 -4.06 -23.77
C THR A 284 -21.03 -3.72 -24.90
N SER A 285 -21.67 -2.55 -24.79
CA SER A 285 -22.76 -2.10 -25.67
C SER A 285 -22.35 -1.91 -27.14
N ASN A 286 -21.05 -1.91 -27.46
CA ASN A 286 -20.54 -1.53 -28.78
C ASN A 286 -19.86 -2.67 -29.56
N THR A 287 -19.66 -3.85 -28.98
CA THR A 287 -19.04 -5.01 -29.65
C THR A 287 -20.09 -6.03 -30.06
N LEU A 288 -21.05 -5.61 -30.89
CA LEU A 288 -22.07 -6.47 -31.50
C LEU A 288 -21.68 -6.95 -32.90
N ASN A 289 -20.38 -7.16 -33.16
CA ASN A 289 -19.95 -7.83 -34.39
C ASN A 289 -19.10 -9.06 -34.06
N PRO A 290 -19.72 -10.23 -33.81
CA PRO A 290 -19.01 -11.48 -33.53
C PRO A 290 -18.14 -11.98 -34.70
N GLU A 291 -18.26 -11.38 -35.89
CA GLU A 291 -17.45 -11.70 -37.07
C GLU A 291 -16.13 -10.90 -37.16
N ALA A 292 -15.94 -9.86 -36.34
CA ALA A 292 -14.63 -9.24 -36.18
C ALA A 292 -13.81 -10.04 -35.15
N GLN A 293 -13.52 -11.31 -35.46
CA GLN A 293 -12.59 -12.13 -34.70
C GLN A 293 -11.20 -11.51 -34.82
N SER A 294 -10.88 -10.67 -33.83
CA SER A 294 -9.50 -10.38 -33.50
C SER A 294 -8.79 -11.71 -33.23
N ASP A 295 -7.66 -11.98 -33.88
CA ASP A 295 -6.75 -13.11 -33.63
C ASP A 295 -6.19 -13.14 -32.18
N GLN A 296 -6.67 -12.26 -31.30
CA GLN A 296 -6.26 -12.20 -29.91
C GLN A 296 -6.84 -13.39 -29.12
N PRO A 297 -6.00 -14.11 -28.35
CA PRO A 297 -6.46 -15.21 -27.52
C PRO A 297 -7.40 -14.70 -26.42
N SER A 298 -8.53 -15.38 -26.23
CA SER A 298 -9.52 -15.02 -25.19
C SER A 298 -8.87 -14.99 -23.79
N PRO A 299 -9.26 -14.09 -22.88
CA PRO A 299 -8.67 -14.00 -21.55
C PRO A 299 -9.04 -15.19 -20.67
N ILE A 300 -8.23 -15.51 -19.66
CA ILE A 300 -8.61 -16.39 -18.54
C ILE A 300 -8.79 -15.54 -17.28
N ILE A 301 -9.80 -15.85 -16.48
CA ILE A 301 -10.00 -15.22 -15.17
C ILE A 301 -9.43 -16.14 -14.10
N VAL A 302 -8.58 -15.60 -13.24
CA VAL A 302 -7.93 -16.34 -12.15
C VAL A 302 -8.16 -15.58 -10.85
N ALA A 303 -8.76 -16.21 -9.85
CA ALA A 303 -8.80 -15.66 -8.50
C ALA A 303 -7.80 -16.39 -7.60
N ILE A 304 -7.07 -15.63 -6.79
CA ILE A 304 -6.11 -16.16 -5.83
C ILE A 304 -6.48 -15.62 -4.44
N ASP A 305 -6.43 -16.49 -3.45
CA ASP A 305 -6.59 -16.12 -2.05
C ASP A 305 -5.57 -16.88 -1.18
N PHE A 306 -5.23 -16.32 -0.02
CA PHE A 306 -4.29 -16.91 0.92
C PHE A 306 -4.84 -16.90 2.33
N GLU A 307 -4.66 -18.01 3.04
CA GLU A 307 -4.95 -18.11 4.47
C GLU A 307 -3.67 -18.20 5.30
N GLN A 308 -3.74 -17.67 6.53
CA GLN A 308 -2.59 -17.51 7.42
C GLN A 308 -1.46 -16.65 6.81
N THR A 309 -1.83 -15.54 6.17
CA THR A 309 -0.90 -14.64 5.46
C THR A 309 0.27 -14.15 6.30
N ASN A 310 0.12 -14.04 7.63
CA ASN A 310 1.24 -13.70 8.51
C ASN A 310 2.38 -14.73 8.46
N ASN A 311 2.07 -16.02 8.34
CA ASN A 311 3.07 -17.09 8.21
C ASN A 311 3.78 -16.98 6.85
N LEU A 312 3.04 -16.70 5.79
CA LEU A 312 3.59 -16.46 4.45
C LEU A 312 4.51 -15.22 4.45
N LYS A 313 3.98 -14.09 4.92
CA LYS A 313 4.68 -12.80 4.97
C LYS A 313 5.92 -12.82 5.88
N ASN A 314 5.94 -13.66 6.92
CA ASN A 314 7.10 -13.80 7.81
C ASN A 314 8.11 -14.86 7.34
N GLY A 315 7.84 -15.61 6.27
CA GLY A 315 8.72 -16.67 5.78
C GLY A 315 8.72 -17.93 6.66
N PHE A 316 7.55 -18.29 7.19
CA PHE A 316 7.29 -19.50 7.98
C PHE A 316 8.17 -19.63 9.24
N LEU A 317 8.39 -18.53 9.94
CA LEU A 317 9.24 -18.52 11.13
C LEU A 317 8.61 -19.21 12.32
N GLU A 318 7.30 -19.06 12.46
CA GLU A 318 6.54 -19.46 13.64
C GLU A 318 5.72 -20.72 13.35
N SER A 319 5.13 -20.80 12.16
CA SER A 319 4.46 -21.99 11.66
C SER A 319 4.57 -22.07 10.14
N GLN A 320 4.44 -23.30 9.63
CA GLN A 320 4.24 -23.58 8.21
C GLN A 320 2.76 -23.66 7.81
N ASP A 321 1.84 -23.52 8.76
CA ASP A 321 0.40 -23.57 8.50
C ASP A 321 -0.01 -22.42 7.57
N SER A 322 -0.40 -22.74 6.34
CA SER A 322 -0.93 -21.77 5.39
C SER A 322 -1.71 -22.47 4.27
N GLN A 323 -2.52 -21.70 3.54
CA GLN A 323 -3.20 -22.20 2.34
C GLN A 323 -3.05 -21.21 1.19
N LEU A 324 -3.10 -21.75 -0.03
CA LEU A 324 -3.21 -21.05 -1.28
C LEU A 324 -4.44 -21.61 -2.01
N GLY A 325 -5.41 -20.74 -2.30
CA GLY A 325 -6.54 -21.05 -3.14
C GLY A 325 -6.36 -20.46 -4.52
N ILE A 326 -6.66 -21.23 -5.56
CA ILE A 326 -6.70 -20.74 -6.93
C ILE A 326 -8.01 -21.19 -7.56
N ALA A 327 -8.78 -20.24 -8.11
CA ALA A 327 -9.95 -20.54 -8.91
C ALA A 327 -9.77 -19.99 -10.32
N THR A 328 -10.07 -20.78 -11.34
CA THR A 328 -9.88 -20.41 -12.75
C THR A 328 -11.17 -20.54 -13.54
N PHE A 329 -11.41 -19.59 -14.44
CA PHE A 329 -12.54 -19.59 -15.37
C PHE A 329 -12.06 -19.17 -16.76
N ASP A 330 -12.21 -20.06 -17.74
CA ASP A 330 -11.87 -19.80 -19.12
C ASP A 330 -13.05 -19.15 -19.86
N THR A 331 -12.87 -17.92 -20.35
CA THR A 331 -13.94 -17.18 -21.06
C THR A 331 -14.35 -17.83 -22.38
N LYS A 332 -13.53 -18.71 -22.99
CA LYS A 332 -13.91 -19.52 -24.16
C LYS A 332 -15.11 -20.41 -23.86
N MET A 333 -15.32 -20.76 -22.60
CA MET A 333 -16.47 -21.56 -22.18
C MET A 333 -17.80 -20.80 -22.28
N LEU A 334 -17.79 -19.48 -22.52
CA LEU A 334 -19.02 -18.71 -22.73
C LEU A 334 -19.66 -18.98 -24.09
N THR A 335 -18.89 -19.40 -25.09
CA THR A 335 -19.38 -19.66 -26.46
C THR A 335 -19.70 -21.13 -26.73
N GLN A 336 -19.19 -22.05 -25.91
CA GLN A 336 -19.38 -23.49 -26.12
C GLN A 336 -20.79 -23.95 -25.72
N PRO A 337 -21.41 -24.92 -26.40
CA PRO A 337 -22.64 -25.55 -25.96
C PRO A 337 -22.45 -26.17 -24.56
N ARG A 338 -23.49 -26.14 -23.73
CA ARG A 338 -23.42 -26.67 -22.37
C ARG A 338 -23.29 -28.19 -22.40
N GLU A 339 -22.26 -28.72 -21.75
CA GLU A 339 -22.29 -30.09 -21.23
C GLU A 339 -22.95 -30.04 -19.85
N ASP A 340 -24.04 -30.80 -19.66
CA ASP A 340 -24.84 -30.72 -18.44
C ASP A 340 -24.05 -31.20 -17.21
N GLY A 341 -24.02 -30.36 -16.16
CA GLY A 341 -23.56 -30.75 -14.82
C GLY A 341 -22.11 -30.41 -14.47
N GLN A 342 -21.31 -29.87 -15.38
CA GLN A 342 -19.92 -29.52 -15.08
C GLN A 342 -19.80 -28.13 -14.45
N ASP A 343 -19.07 -28.00 -13.34
CA ASP A 343 -18.67 -26.69 -12.81
C ASP A 343 -17.62 -26.10 -13.77
N LEU A 344 -17.94 -24.96 -14.37
CA LEU A 344 -17.04 -24.29 -15.32
C LEU A 344 -15.91 -23.53 -14.60
N ILE A 345 -16.01 -23.37 -13.28
CA ILE A 345 -14.94 -22.82 -12.46
C ILE A 345 -14.14 -23.99 -11.89
N THR A 346 -12.87 -24.10 -12.29
CA THR A 346 -11.97 -25.06 -11.66
C THR A 346 -11.41 -24.43 -10.39
N THR A 347 -11.29 -25.18 -9.31
CA THR A 347 -10.76 -24.66 -8.04
C THR A 347 -9.81 -25.64 -7.39
N GLU A 348 -8.64 -25.13 -7.03
CA GLU A 348 -7.58 -25.86 -6.37
C GLU A 348 -7.33 -25.25 -4.98
N ASN A 349 -7.14 -26.11 -3.97
CA ASN A 349 -6.76 -25.69 -2.63
C ASN A 349 -5.47 -26.39 -2.21
N TYR A 350 -4.42 -25.61 -2.00
CA TYR A 350 -3.10 -26.08 -1.61
C TYR A 350 -2.85 -25.77 -0.13
N ILE A 351 -2.42 -26.77 0.64
CA ILE A 351 -2.22 -26.63 2.09
C ILE A 351 -0.78 -26.96 2.47
N THR A 352 -0.19 -26.16 3.35
CA THR A 352 1.09 -26.42 4.00
C THR A 352 0.90 -26.40 5.51
N GLY A 353 1.75 -27.11 6.26
CA GLY A 353 1.79 -27.00 7.72
C GLY A 353 1.73 -28.33 8.47
N SER A 354 1.21 -28.27 9.69
CA SER A 354 1.01 -29.42 10.56
C SER A 354 -0.14 -30.32 10.09
N GLU A 355 -0.09 -31.60 10.41
CA GLU A 355 -1.17 -32.56 10.11
C GLU A 355 -2.53 -32.09 10.63
N SER A 356 -2.56 -31.55 11.85
CA SER A 356 -3.80 -31.02 12.44
C SER A 356 -4.38 -29.83 11.66
N TYR A 357 -3.53 -28.99 11.08
CA TYR A 357 -3.95 -27.89 10.24
C TYR A 357 -4.43 -28.39 8.88
N ILE A 358 -3.70 -29.34 8.27
CA ILE A 358 -4.03 -29.96 6.99
C ILE A 358 -5.41 -30.63 7.07
N GLU A 359 -5.66 -31.45 8.08
CA GLU A 359 -6.96 -32.11 8.27
C GLU A 359 -8.09 -31.09 8.40
N LYS A 360 -7.90 -30.07 9.25
CA LYS A 360 -8.90 -29.02 9.47
C LYS A 360 -9.18 -28.20 8.21
N ALA A 361 -8.15 -27.83 7.46
CA ALA A 361 -8.26 -27.06 6.23
C ALA A 361 -8.91 -27.88 5.11
N SER A 362 -8.49 -29.14 4.94
CA SER A 362 -9.05 -30.06 3.94
C SER A 362 -10.56 -30.26 4.16
N ASN A 363 -10.97 -30.48 5.42
CA ASN A 363 -12.38 -30.63 5.78
C ASN A 363 -13.24 -29.38 5.53
N ARG A 364 -12.65 -28.22 5.28
CA ARG A 364 -13.38 -26.97 4.99
C ARG A 364 -13.55 -26.69 3.51
N PHE A 365 -12.65 -27.20 2.68
CA PHE A 365 -12.72 -27.01 1.24
C PHE A 365 -13.95 -27.72 0.67
N VAL A 366 -14.76 -27.03 -0.15
CA VAL A 366 -16.04 -27.57 -0.67
C VAL A 366 -16.06 -27.78 -2.17
N PHE A 367 -15.00 -27.41 -2.88
CA PHE A 367 -14.93 -27.48 -4.34
C PHE A 367 -14.07 -28.65 -4.85
N GLY A 368 -13.76 -29.61 -3.99
CA GLY A 368 -12.98 -30.80 -4.34
C GLY A 368 -12.10 -31.26 -3.18
N GLU A 369 -10.99 -31.88 -3.53
CA GLU A 369 -9.97 -32.34 -2.58
C GLU A 369 -8.84 -31.30 -2.44
N SER A 370 -8.33 -31.16 -1.23
CA SER A 370 -7.16 -30.29 -0.99
C SER A 370 -5.86 -31.05 -1.26
N THR A 371 -4.87 -30.36 -1.83
CA THR A 371 -3.55 -30.92 -2.09
C THR A 371 -2.56 -30.43 -1.03
N THR A 372 -1.94 -31.35 -0.30
CA THR A 372 -0.86 -31.01 0.63
C THR A 372 0.44 -30.80 -0.15
N ILE A 373 1.10 -29.66 0.05
CA ILE A 373 2.36 -29.30 -0.62
C ILE A 373 3.38 -28.79 0.39
N ARG A 374 4.64 -28.69 -0.03
CA ARG A 374 5.67 -28.00 0.74
C ARG A 374 5.57 -26.48 0.55
N PRO A 375 5.98 -25.67 1.53
CA PRO A 375 6.02 -24.21 1.37
C PRO A 375 6.82 -23.69 0.14
N ALA A 376 7.84 -24.43 -0.32
CA ALA A 376 8.60 -24.10 -1.53
C ALA A 376 7.81 -24.26 -2.83
N GLU A 377 6.75 -25.06 -2.83
CA GLU A 377 5.95 -25.32 -4.02
C GLU A 377 4.87 -24.26 -4.25
N LEU A 378 4.56 -23.40 -3.26
CA LEU A 378 3.50 -22.39 -3.38
C LEU A 378 3.68 -21.51 -4.62
N VAL A 379 4.88 -20.99 -4.82
CA VAL A 379 5.21 -20.13 -5.96
C VAL A 379 5.13 -20.91 -7.28
N HIS A 380 5.61 -22.15 -7.28
CA HIS A 380 5.53 -23.01 -8.46
C HIS A 380 4.08 -23.29 -8.86
N ARG A 381 3.16 -23.49 -7.89
CA ARG A 381 1.73 -23.66 -8.18
C ARG A 381 1.12 -22.41 -8.83
N ILE A 382 1.46 -21.23 -8.33
CA ILE A 382 0.99 -19.97 -8.95
C ILE A 382 1.53 -19.84 -10.39
N ASP A 383 2.84 -20.02 -10.61
CA ASP A 383 3.44 -19.88 -11.95
C ASP A 383 2.90 -20.90 -12.96
N ARG A 384 2.58 -22.11 -12.49
CA ARG A 384 2.03 -23.18 -13.33
C ARG A 384 0.58 -22.92 -13.71
N THR A 385 -0.23 -22.33 -12.83
CA THR A 385 -1.66 -22.11 -13.08
C THR A 385 -1.90 -20.88 -13.97
N LEU A 386 -0.99 -19.91 -14.00
CA LEU A 386 -1.10 -18.73 -14.87
C LEU A 386 -0.60 -19.05 -16.30
N PRO A 387 -1.47 -19.10 -17.32
CA PRO A 387 -1.07 -19.43 -18.68
C PRO A 387 -0.27 -18.28 -19.29
N LYS A 388 0.88 -18.58 -19.90
CA LYS A 388 1.83 -17.57 -20.41
C LYS A 388 1.49 -17.06 -21.83
N ASP A 389 0.56 -17.72 -22.50
CA ASP A 389 0.22 -17.57 -23.92
C ASP A 389 -1.06 -16.77 -24.18
N ARG A 390 -1.77 -16.32 -23.12
CA ARG A 390 -3.03 -15.58 -23.24
C ARG A 390 -3.21 -14.55 -22.12
N PRO A 391 -4.03 -13.50 -22.31
CA PRO A 391 -4.35 -12.54 -21.26
C PRO A 391 -4.92 -13.21 -19.99
N VAL A 392 -4.53 -12.68 -18.84
CA VAL A 392 -4.97 -13.12 -17.51
C VAL A 392 -5.67 -11.97 -16.81
N ILE A 393 -6.82 -12.23 -16.20
CA ILE A 393 -7.51 -11.30 -15.31
C ILE A 393 -7.44 -11.87 -13.91
N LEU A 394 -6.54 -11.33 -13.10
CA LEU A 394 -6.37 -11.73 -11.71
C LEU A 394 -7.40 -11.01 -10.83
N VAL A 395 -8.19 -11.77 -10.08
CA VAL A 395 -9.30 -11.26 -9.28
C VAL A 395 -9.02 -11.50 -7.79
N GLY A 396 -9.24 -10.48 -6.96
CA GLY A 396 -9.13 -10.57 -5.51
C GLY A 396 -10.24 -9.79 -4.79
N HIS A 397 -10.25 -9.88 -3.46
CA HIS A 397 -11.10 -9.07 -2.60
C HIS A 397 -10.24 -8.37 -1.55
N ALA A 398 -9.92 -7.08 -1.77
CA ALA A 398 -8.79 -6.40 -1.15
C ALA A 398 -7.43 -6.97 -1.61
N VAL A 399 -7.24 -7.05 -2.93
CA VAL A 399 -6.18 -7.80 -3.63
C VAL A 399 -4.75 -7.40 -3.22
N GLU A 400 -4.58 -6.20 -2.66
CA GLU A 400 -3.31 -5.72 -2.10
C GLU A 400 -2.69 -6.72 -1.11
N ASN A 401 -3.52 -7.41 -0.32
CA ASN A 401 -3.03 -8.38 0.64
C ASN A 401 -2.40 -9.61 -0.03
N GLU A 402 -2.99 -10.10 -1.12
CA GLU A 402 -2.50 -11.24 -1.89
C GLU A 402 -1.21 -10.88 -2.64
N LEU A 403 -1.15 -9.66 -3.18
CA LEU A 403 0.05 -9.14 -3.86
C LEU A 403 1.22 -8.97 -2.89
N ASP A 404 0.97 -8.49 -1.67
CA ASP A 404 1.96 -8.47 -0.58
C ASP A 404 2.48 -9.88 -0.25
N VAL A 405 1.59 -10.89 -0.22
CA VAL A 405 1.98 -12.28 0.03
C VAL A 405 2.88 -12.78 -1.10
N CYS A 406 2.49 -12.59 -2.36
CA CYS A 406 3.31 -12.95 -3.52
C CYS A 406 4.71 -12.30 -3.43
N HIS A 407 4.77 -11.01 -3.11
CA HIS A 407 6.05 -10.31 -2.94
C HIS A 407 6.89 -10.87 -1.78
N ALA A 408 6.26 -11.18 -0.64
CA ALA A 408 6.97 -11.79 0.49
C ALA A 408 7.48 -13.20 0.19
N LEU A 409 6.75 -13.93 -0.66
CA LEU A 409 7.12 -15.17 -1.30
C LEU A 409 8.08 -14.96 -2.48
N GLY A 410 8.69 -13.79 -2.64
CA GLY A 410 9.66 -13.54 -3.71
C GLY A 410 9.14 -13.80 -5.12
N TYR A 411 7.82 -13.90 -5.30
CA TYR A 411 7.18 -14.11 -6.58
C TYR A 411 6.76 -12.77 -7.15
N ALA A 412 7.36 -12.43 -8.28
CA ALA A 412 6.88 -11.32 -9.10
C ALA A 412 5.84 -11.87 -10.07
N LEU A 413 4.64 -11.28 -10.08
CA LEU A 413 3.62 -11.52 -11.10
C LEU A 413 4.12 -10.96 -12.44
N ALA A 414 5.04 -11.68 -13.07
CA ALA A 414 5.72 -11.32 -14.30
C ALA A 414 4.94 -11.77 -15.53
N HIS A 415 3.62 -11.62 -15.49
CA HIS A 415 2.77 -12.01 -16.61
C HIS A 415 2.64 -10.83 -17.58
N PRO A 416 2.99 -10.96 -18.86
CA PRO A 416 3.08 -9.82 -19.77
C PRO A 416 1.73 -9.14 -20.02
N ASN A 417 0.64 -9.90 -19.93
CA ASN A 417 -0.74 -9.46 -20.16
C ASN A 417 -1.60 -9.83 -18.95
N ILE A 418 -1.43 -9.14 -17.82
CA ILE A 418 -2.25 -9.35 -16.63
C ILE A 418 -2.98 -8.08 -16.23
N ASP A 419 -4.29 -8.19 -16.10
CA ASP A 419 -5.15 -7.19 -15.47
C ASP A 419 -5.50 -7.65 -14.07
N VAL A 420 -5.64 -6.71 -13.12
CA VAL A 420 -6.07 -7.03 -11.76
C VAL A 420 -7.39 -6.33 -11.45
N ILE A 421 -8.32 -7.11 -10.93
CA ILE A 421 -9.65 -6.68 -10.52
C ILE A 421 -9.79 -6.93 -9.02
N ASP A 422 -10.04 -5.86 -8.26
CA ASP A 422 -10.39 -5.90 -6.86
C ASP A 422 -11.91 -5.77 -6.70
N THR A 423 -12.54 -6.88 -6.36
CA THR A 423 -13.99 -6.94 -6.13
C THR A 423 -14.48 -6.01 -5.02
N LEU A 424 -13.63 -5.61 -4.06
CA LEU A 424 -13.98 -4.62 -3.05
C LEU A 424 -14.14 -3.21 -3.66
N LEU A 425 -13.28 -2.86 -4.63
CA LEU A 425 -13.33 -1.59 -5.33
C LEU A 425 -14.47 -1.57 -6.35
N VAL A 426 -14.65 -2.66 -7.09
CA VAL A 426 -15.79 -2.84 -8.01
C VAL A 426 -17.12 -2.76 -7.25
N ALA A 427 -17.24 -3.45 -6.11
CA ALA A 427 -18.45 -3.37 -5.27
C ALA A 427 -18.68 -1.96 -4.71
N ASN A 428 -17.62 -1.20 -4.43
CA ASN A 428 -17.74 0.21 -4.08
C ASN A 428 -18.37 0.98 -5.24
N GLU A 429 -17.87 0.86 -6.46
CA GLU A 429 -18.43 1.53 -7.64
C GLU A 429 -19.93 1.23 -7.82
N VAL A 430 -20.35 -0.02 -7.60
CA VAL A 430 -21.73 -0.47 -7.82
C VAL A 430 -22.68 -0.09 -6.67
N PHE A 431 -22.23 -0.12 -5.41
CA PHE A 431 -23.10 -0.03 -4.22
C PHE A 431 -22.87 1.18 -3.31
N GLN A 432 -22.02 2.15 -3.69
CA GLN A 432 -21.45 3.21 -2.82
C GLN A 432 -22.30 3.62 -1.59
N PRO A 433 -21.71 3.67 -0.38
CA PRO A 433 -20.37 3.20 0.01
C PRO A 433 -20.36 1.71 0.37
N TRP A 434 -19.36 0.96 -0.09
CA TRP A 434 -19.16 -0.45 0.23
C TRP A 434 -17.87 -0.69 1.03
N ARG A 435 -17.96 -1.13 2.28
CA ARG A 435 -16.76 -1.41 3.12
C ARG A 435 -16.89 -2.73 3.87
N CYS A 436 -17.48 -3.71 3.22
CA CYS A 436 -17.87 -4.96 3.86
C CYS A 436 -16.99 -6.12 3.41
N SER A 437 -17.00 -7.21 4.17
CA SER A 437 -16.25 -8.43 3.86
C SER A 437 -16.77 -9.14 2.60
N LEU A 438 -15.98 -10.07 2.06
CA LEU A 438 -16.38 -10.96 0.97
C LEU A 438 -17.72 -11.64 1.27
N GLY A 439 -17.91 -12.18 2.48
CA GLY A 439 -19.18 -12.81 2.88
C GLY A 439 -20.40 -11.88 2.80
N ALA A 440 -20.23 -10.59 3.15
CA ALA A 440 -21.30 -9.62 3.01
C ALA A 440 -21.58 -9.27 1.54
N LEU A 441 -20.55 -9.25 0.69
CA LEU A 441 -20.68 -9.04 -0.75
C LEU A 441 -21.43 -10.21 -1.39
N LEU A 442 -21.03 -11.44 -1.10
CA LEU A 442 -21.71 -12.64 -1.59
C LEU A 442 -23.18 -12.68 -1.19
N HIS A 443 -23.49 -12.35 0.06
CA HIS A 443 -24.87 -12.25 0.53
C HIS A 443 -25.66 -11.17 -0.22
N ARG A 444 -25.05 -10.01 -0.47
CA ARG A 444 -25.66 -8.92 -1.25
C ARG A 444 -25.94 -9.33 -2.70
N LEU A 445 -25.01 -10.05 -3.31
CA LEU A 445 -25.11 -10.57 -4.68
C LEU A 445 -25.97 -11.84 -4.78
N ARG A 446 -26.48 -12.35 -3.65
CA ARG A 446 -27.19 -13.64 -3.55
C ARG A 446 -26.38 -14.81 -4.10
N CYS A 447 -25.05 -14.71 -4.06
CA CYS A 447 -24.17 -15.82 -4.41
C CYS A 447 -24.24 -16.90 -3.32
N PRO A 448 -24.19 -18.19 -3.69
CA PRO A 448 -23.95 -19.25 -2.73
C PRO A 448 -22.67 -18.97 -1.94
N VAL A 449 -22.66 -19.29 -0.66
CA VAL A 449 -21.49 -19.13 0.21
C VAL A 449 -21.45 -20.28 1.21
N ALA A 450 -20.28 -20.87 1.41
CA ALA A 450 -20.07 -21.94 2.37
C ALA A 450 -18.64 -21.88 2.90
N ARG A 451 -18.48 -22.10 4.21
CA ARG A 451 -17.17 -22.34 4.86
C ARG A 451 -16.06 -21.36 4.42
N LEU A 452 -16.34 -20.06 4.50
CA LEU A 452 -15.32 -19.00 4.37
C LEU A 452 -14.16 -19.21 5.35
N HIS A 453 -13.00 -18.60 5.09
CA HIS A 453 -11.72 -18.88 5.75
C HIS A 453 -11.11 -20.23 5.33
N SER A 454 -11.17 -20.47 4.03
CA SER A 454 -10.58 -21.60 3.31
C SER A 454 -10.17 -21.02 1.98
N ALA A 455 -8.88 -20.91 1.72
CA ALA A 455 -8.37 -20.09 0.63
C ALA A 455 -8.97 -20.50 -0.73
N GLY A 456 -9.09 -21.80 -1.02
CA GLY A 456 -9.76 -22.28 -2.23
C GLY A 456 -11.24 -21.89 -2.33
N ASN A 457 -11.97 -21.89 -1.21
CA ASN A 457 -13.37 -21.45 -1.20
C ASN A 457 -13.46 -19.94 -1.44
N ASP A 458 -12.63 -19.17 -0.76
CA ASP A 458 -12.62 -17.70 -0.82
C ASP A 458 -12.21 -17.23 -2.23
N ALA A 459 -11.23 -17.88 -2.87
CA ALA A 459 -10.89 -17.65 -4.28
C ALA A 459 -12.06 -17.94 -5.23
N ASN A 460 -12.74 -19.09 -5.10
CA ASN A 460 -13.88 -19.45 -5.94
C ASN A 460 -15.03 -18.45 -5.79
N PHE A 461 -15.43 -18.16 -4.55
CA PHE A 461 -16.51 -17.22 -4.30
C PHE A 461 -16.17 -15.79 -4.72
N THR A 462 -14.91 -15.37 -4.59
CA THR A 462 -14.43 -14.09 -5.13
C THR A 462 -14.59 -14.03 -6.64
N LEU A 463 -14.22 -15.09 -7.36
CA LEU A 463 -14.42 -15.19 -8.81
C LEU A 463 -15.91 -15.10 -9.16
N ARG A 464 -16.78 -15.85 -8.48
CA ARG A 464 -18.24 -15.80 -8.68
C ARG A 464 -18.81 -14.40 -8.44
N ALA A 465 -18.34 -13.72 -7.38
CA ALA A 465 -18.73 -12.34 -7.09
C ALA A 465 -18.33 -11.39 -8.23
N ALA A 466 -17.12 -11.54 -8.78
CA ALA A 466 -16.67 -10.74 -9.92
C ALA A 466 -17.56 -10.95 -11.15
N LEU A 467 -17.91 -12.21 -11.49
CA LEU A 467 -18.79 -12.50 -12.63
C LEU A 467 -20.17 -11.83 -12.48
N ILE A 468 -20.76 -11.84 -11.27
CA ILE A 468 -22.03 -11.15 -11.02
C ILE A 468 -21.87 -9.64 -11.08
N LEU A 469 -20.81 -9.10 -10.47
CA LEU A 469 -20.54 -7.65 -10.48
C LEU A 469 -20.43 -7.13 -11.92
N ALA A 470 -19.71 -7.85 -12.79
CA ALA A 470 -19.53 -7.51 -14.20
C ALA A 470 -20.84 -7.25 -14.95
N VAL A 471 -21.89 -8.00 -14.60
CA VAL A 471 -23.21 -7.93 -15.25
C VAL A 471 -24.27 -7.25 -14.40
N TYR A 472 -23.89 -6.72 -13.22
CA TYR A 472 -24.85 -6.19 -12.26
C TYR A 472 -25.55 -4.94 -12.78
N THR A 473 -24.78 -4.04 -13.41
CA THR A 473 -25.28 -2.76 -13.95
C THR A 473 -25.51 -2.82 -15.46
N TYR A 474 -25.44 -4.00 -16.08
CA TYR A 474 -25.58 -4.10 -17.54
C TYR A 474 -27.03 -3.81 -17.98
N PRO A 475 -27.28 -2.97 -19.00
CA PRO A 475 -28.65 -2.56 -19.33
C PRO A 475 -29.54 -3.72 -19.82
N ASP A 476 -29.00 -4.62 -20.65
CA ASP A 476 -29.73 -5.74 -21.24
C ASP A 476 -29.56 -7.01 -20.40
N GLN A 477 -30.46 -7.17 -19.43
CA GLN A 477 -30.46 -8.31 -18.50
C GLN A 477 -30.82 -9.64 -19.17
N ASP A 478 -31.40 -9.59 -20.38
CA ASP A 478 -31.82 -10.77 -21.15
C ASP A 478 -30.72 -11.23 -22.15
N HIS A 479 -29.59 -10.51 -22.21
CA HIS A 479 -28.48 -10.88 -23.07
C HIS A 479 -27.96 -12.30 -22.75
N PRO A 480 -27.78 -13.20 -23.74
CA PRO A 480 -27.43 -14.60 -23.49
C PRO A 480 -26.17 -14.79 -22.65
N VAL A 481 -25.14 -13.95 -22.86
CA VAL A 481 -23.90 -13.97 -22.07
C VAL A 481 -24.14 -13.57 -20.62
N VAL A 482 -25.03 -12.60 -20.36
CA VAL A 482 -25.40 -12.18 -19.00
C VAL A 482 -26.12 -13.30 -18.27
N GLY A 483 -27.10 -13.92 -18.93
CA GLY A 483 -27.78 -15.10 -18.40
C GLY A 483 -26.81 -16.23 -18.06
N ARG A 484 -25.85 -16.49 -18.96
CA ARG A 484 -24.82 -17.52 -18.75
C ARG A 484 -23.87 -17.20 -17.60
N LEU A 485 -23.37 -15.97 -17.50
CA LEU A 485 -22.50 -15.54 -16.39
C LEU A 485 -23.21 -15.64 -15.03
N ARG A 486 -24.49 -15.24 -14.96
CA ARG A 486 -25.32 -15.41 -13.75
C ARG A 486 -25.51 -16.87 -13.39
N GLN A 487 -25.82 -17.70 -14.38
CA GLN A 487 -25.97 -19.14 -14.16
C GLN A 487 -24.68 -19.76 -13.63
N ILE A 488 -23.53 -19.40 -14.19
CA ILE A 488 -22.22 -19.91 -13.74
C ILE A 488 -21.97 -19.48 -12.30
N ALA A 489 -22.14 -18.20 -11.99
CA ALA A 489 -21.83 -17.69 -10.66
C ALA A 489 -22.79 -18.18 -9.57
N LEU A 490 -24.07 -18.42 -9.90
CA LEU A 490 -25.11 -18.88 -8.97
C LEU A 490 -25.29 -20.41 -8.92
N SER A 491 -24.57 -21.16 -9.76
CA SER A 491 -24.60 -22.62 -9.73
C SER A 491 -24.15 -23.14 -8.37
N HIS A 492 -24.80 -24.20 -7.89
CA HIS A 492 -24.34 -24.91 -6.71
C HIS A 492 -23.31 -25.95 -7.14
N SER A 493 -22.18 -26.03 -6.44
CA SER A 493 -21.26 -27.14 -6.64
C SER A 493 -21.97 -28.44 -6.24
N THR A 494 -21.92 -29.44 -7.12
CA THR A 494 -22.56 -30.75 -6.94
C THR A 494 -22.05 -31.51 -5.70
N ASN A 495 -20.90 -31.11 -5.16
CA ASN A 495 -20.25 -31.74 -4.02
C ASN A 495 -20.54 -31.07 -2.67
N SER A 496 -21.38 -30.03 -2.64
CA SER A 496 -21.73 -29.33 -1.40
C SER A 496 -22.93 -30.01 -0.74
N PRO A 497 -22.78 -30.71 0.41
CA PRO A 497 -23.92 -31.18 1.18
C PRO A 497 -24.76 -29.97 1.60
N GLY A 498 -26.03 -29.97 1.19
CA GLY A 498 -26.93 -28.82 1.27
C GLY A 498 -27.11 -28.29 2.69
N GLU A 499 -26.39 -27.23 3.04
CA GLU A 499 -26.75 -26.31 4.12
C GLU A 499 -26.92 -24.91 3.53
N LEU A 500 -28.09 -24.67 2.95
CA LEU A 500 -28.56 -23.34 2.58
C LEU A 500 -29.10 -22.64 3.85
N PHE A 501 -28.54 -21.46 4.13
CA PHE A 501 -29.14 -20.42 4.99
C PHE A 501 -29.76 -20.89 6.32
N GLY A 502 -28.96 -21.52 7.18
CA GLY A 502 -29.25 -21.51 8.61
C GLY A 502 -28.85 -20.15 9.21
N PRO A 503 -29.71 -19.43 9.95
CA PRO A 503 -29.25 -18.27 10.71
C PRO A 503 -28.16 -18.74 11.64
N ALA A 504 -26.96 -18.17 11.51
CA ALA A 504 -25.85 -18.46 12.41
C ALA A 504 -26.33 -18.19 13.84
N LYS A 505 -26.71 -19.25 14.57
CA LYS A 505 -26.95 -19.20 16.00
C LYS A 505 -25.61 -18.81 16.61
N LYS A 506 -25.41 -17.51 16.84
CA LYS A 506 -24.46 -17.00 17.81
C LYS A 506 -24.91 -17.53 19.17
N THR A 507 -24.55 -18.78 19.49
CA THR A 507 -24.45 -19.20 20.89
C THR A 507 -23.35 -18.35 21.48
N SER A 508 -23.80 -17.33 22.20
CA SER A 508 -23.05 -16.49 23.12
C SER A 508 -22.39 -17.35 24.19
N ARG A 509 -21.31 -18.05 23.81
CA ARG A 509 -20.32 -18.51 24.79
C ARG A 509 -19.56 -17.28 25.27
N LYS A 510 -20.14 -16.62 26.28
CA LYS A 510 -19.40 -15.86 27.29
C LYS A 510 -18.34 -16.79 27.87
N LYS A 511 -17.17 -16.87 27.23
CA LYS A 511 -15.95 -17.20 27.96
C LYS A 511 -15.46 -15.90 28.56
N LEU A 512 -15.67 -15.75 29.87
CA LEU A 512 -14.73 -15.03 30.72
C LEU A 512 -13.33 -15.53 30.33
N LYS A 513 -12.59 -14.75 29.55
CA LYS A 513 -11.14 -14.84 29.51
C LYS A 513 -10.65 -13.63 30.27
N GLU A 514 -10.16 -13.92 31.47
CA GLU A 514 -9.31 -13.03 32.24
C GLU A 514 -8.29 -12.37 31.32
N LYS A 515 -8.04 -11.09 31.61
CA LYS A 515 -7.07 -10.23 30.94
C LYS A 515 -5.69 -10.89 30.97
N ALA A 516 -5.36 -11.66 29.93
CA ALA A 516 -3.98 -11.93 29.59
C ALA A 516 -3.35 -10.58 29.20
N LYS A 517 -2.38 -10.15 30.02
CA LYS A 517 -1.50 -9.01 29.79
C LYS A 517 -1.14 -8.94 28.31
N LYS A 518 -1.41 -7.78 27.69
CA LYS A 518 -0.89 -7.43 26.35
C LYS A 518 0.60 -7.76 26.32
N CYS A 519 0.95 -8.85 25.64
CA CYS A 519 2.32 -9.12 25.26
C CYS A 519 2.72 -8.01 24.30
N GLN A 520 3.49 -7.04 24.81
CA GLN A 520 4.38 -6.27 23.98
C GLN A 520 5.30 -7.30 23.30
N SER A 521 5.09 -7.56 22.01
CA SER A 521 5.97 -8.44 21.24
C SER A 521 7.37 -7.82 21.27
N LYS A 522 8.30 -8.51 21.94
CA LYS A 522 9.70 -8.09 21.97
C LYS A 522 10.20 -7.96 20.53
N PRO A 523 10.95 -6.89 20.20
CA PRO A 523 11.53 -6.76 18.86
C PRO A 523 12.34 -8.00 18.53
N LEU A 524 12.15 -8.50 17.30
CA LEU A 524 12.83 -9.69 16.82
C LEU A 524 14.35 -9.46 16.88
N SER A 525 15.07 -10.32 17.60
CA SER A 525 16.53 -10.21 17.73
C SER A 525 17.20 -10.21 16.35
N LEU A 526 18.32 -9.49 16.22
CA LEU A 526 19.08 -9.41 14.96
C LEU A 526 19.42 -10.80 14.42
N ALA A 527 19.75 -11.75 15.30
CA ALA A 527 19.97 -13.15 14.96
C ALA A 527 18.74 -13.81 14.30
N LYS A 528 17.53 -13.59 14.85
CA LYS A 528 16.29 -14.11 14.25
C LYS A 528 16.00 -13.43 12.90
N GLN A 529 16.37 -12.16 12.72
CA GLN A 529 16.22 -11.46 11.44
C GLN A 529 17.17 -11.98 10.35
N ASN A 530 18.43 -12.24 10.69
CA ASN A 530 19.38 -12.82 9.74
C ASN A 530 18.97 -14.24 9.35
N LYS A 531 18.48 -15.03 10.31
CA LYS A 531 17.89 -16.36 10.03
C LYS A 531 16.71 -16.30 9.04
N ILE A 532 15.89 -15.24 9.07
CA ILE A 532 14.84 -15.01 8.04
C ILE A 532 15.47 -14.78 6.67
N ARG A 533 16.46 -13.90 6.59
CA ARG A 533 17.10 -13.53 5.33
C ARG A 533 17.77 -14.74 4.69
N GLU A 534 18.50 -15.53 5.48
CA GLU A 534 19.13 -16.77 5.05
C GLU A 534 18.09 -17.79 4.59
N ARG A 535 17.02 -18.00 5.36
CA ARG A 535 15.96 -18.95 4.99
C ARG A 535 15.22 -18.51 3.72
N ARG A 536 14.96 -17.21 3.54
CA ARG A 536 14.39 -16.66 2.31
C ARG A 536 15.35 -16.78 1.14
N ALA A 537 16.64 -16.58 1.33
CA ALA A 537 17.65 -16.77 0.28
C ALA A 537 17.73 -18.24 -0.14
N ALA A 538 17.81 -19.17 0.82
CA ALA A 538 17.78 -20.61 0.54
C ALA A 538 16.48 -21.03 -0.15
N TRP A 539 15.36 -20.46 0.28
CA TRP A 539 14.05 -20.73 -0.30
C TRP A 539 13.90 -20.16 -1.71
N ARG A 540 14.47 -18.98 -2.01
CA ARG A 540 14.56 -18.45 -3.39
C ARG A 540 15.38 -19.37 -4.29
N ILE A 541 16.52 -19.88 -3.79
CA ILE A 541 17.34 -20.83 -4.54
C ILE A 541 16.55 -22.12 -4.84
N GLU A 542 15.81 -22.64 -3.86
CA GLU A 542 15.02 -23.86 -4.04
C GLU A 542 13.81 -23.66 -4.96
N ALA A 543 13.11 -22.52 -4.83
CA ALA A 543 12.01 -22.15 -5.72
C ALA A 543 12.51 -21.97 -7.17
N GLU A 544 13.68 -21.36 -7.36
CA GLU A 544 14.28 -21.18 -8.69
C GLU A 544 14.69 -22.53 -9.30
N LYS A 545 15.22 -23.47 -8.50
CA LYS A 545 15.47 -24.84 -8.98
C LYS A 545 14.18 -25.50 -9.46
N LEU A 546 13.10 -25.42 -8.67
CA LEU A 546 11.79 -25.97 -9.05
C LEU A 546 11.14 -25.26 -10.23
N ARG A 547 11.65 -24.11 -10.66
CA ARG A 547 11.21 -23.39 -11.85
C ARG A 547 11.96 -23.83 -13.11
N LEU A 548 13.18 -24.31 -12.97
CA LEU A 548 14.04 -24.78 -14.06
C LEU A 548 13.78 -26.25 -14.44
N TYR A 549 13.05 -26.99 -13.61
CA TYR A 549 12.49 -28.31 -13.92
C TYR A 549 11.02 -28.18 -14.30
#